data_AF-A0A5N9E1L2-F1
#
_entry.id   AF-A0A5N9E1L2-F1
#
_cell.length_a   1.000
_cell.length_b   1.000
_cell.length_c   1.000
_cell.angle_alpha   90.00
_cell.angle_beta   90.00
_cell.angle_gamma   90.00
#
_symmetry.space_group_name_H-M   'P 1'
#
loop_
_entity.id
_entity.type
_entity.pdbx_description
1 polymer ?
#
loop_
_entity_poly.entity_id
_entity_poly.type
_entity_poly.pdbx_seq_one_letter_code
_entity_poly.pdbx_strand_id
1 'polypeptide(L)'
;RDVAIPAMKKGADEAGRPVPPLIAHVPICVHDNLDEVRAAMREQFGHPGLPYYQNMLIAAGYPEAKEGKWSDAMIEGVAILGDEETAAQKIQELLDMGATEILASPIIAGGDRAASLERTTKLLAQAAISAR
;
A
#
# COMPACT_ATOMS: atom_id res chain seq x y z
N ARG A 1 5.27 -10.96 -4.52
CA ARG A 1 5.91 -12.29 -4.35
C ARG A 1 6.74 -12.72 -5.56
N ASP A 2 6.13 -12.95 -6.73
CA ASP A 2 6.74 -13.75 -7.82
C ASP A 2 7.77 -13.00 -8.70
N VAL A 3 7.86 -11.67 -8.58
CA VAL A 3 8.81 -10.84 -9.36
C VAL A 3 9.93 -10.28 -8.48
N ALA A 4 9.57 -9.51 -7.43
CA ALA A 4 10.54 -8.80 -6.60
C ALA A 4 11.47 -9.74 -5.81
N ILE A 5 10.93 -10.76 -5.14
CA ILE A 5 11.71 -11.65 -4.27
C ILE A 5 12.74 -12.46 -5.08
N PRO A 6 12.39 -13.11 -6.20
CA PRO A 6 13.39 -13.78 -7.05
C PRO A 6 14.46 -12.83 -7.57
N ALA A 7 14.10 -11.61 -7.99
CA ALA A 7 15.06 -10.62 -8.47
C ALA A 7 16.04 -10.18 -7.37
N MET A 8 15.55 -9.95 -6.15
CA MET A 8 16.38 -9.62 -4.99
C MET A 8 17.33 -10.75 -4.63
N LYS A 9 16.86 -12.01 -4.62
CA LYS A 9 17.69 -13.20 -4.37
C LYS A 9 18.82 -13.31 -5.38
N LYS A 10 18.48 -13.24 -6.68
CA LYS A 10 19.47 -13.28 -7.77
C LYS A 10 20.53 -12.20 -7.61
N GLY A 11 20.12 -10.94 -7.38
CA GLY A 11 21.07 -9.83 -7.23
C GLY A 11 21.94 -9.93 -5.97
N ALA A 12 21.42 -10.55 -4.91
CA ALA A 12 22.19 -10.82 -3.69
C ALA A 12 23.24 -11.92 -3.91
N ASP A 13 22.85 -13.01 -4.58
CA ASP A 13 23.73 -14.13 -4.93
C ASP A 13 24.87 -13.68 -5.86
N GLU A 14 24.56 -12.91 -6.92
CA GLU A 14 25.56 -12.37 -7.86
C GLU A 14 26.56 -11.43 -7.17
N ALA A 15 26.11 -10.70 -6.14
CA ALA A 15 26.95 -9.78 -5.37
C ALA A 15 27.63 -10.45 -4.15
N GLY A 16 27.40 -11.74 -3.91
CA GLY A 16 27.98 -12.46 -2.75
C GLY A 16 27.58 -11.88 -1.40
N ARG A 17 26.37 -11.33 -1.28
CA ARG A 17 25.86 -10.69 -0.04
C ARG A 17 24.51 -11.27 0.40
N PRO A 18 24.10 -11.10 1.67
CA PRO A 18 22.77 -11.49 2.11
C PRO A 18 21.66 -10.74 1.35
N VAL A 19 20.51 -11.41 1.18
CA VAL A 19 19.31 -10.78 0.60
C VAL A 19 18.86 -9.64 1.53
N PRO A 20 18.72 -8.41 1.04
CA PRO A 20 18.28 -7.30 1.87
C PRO A 20 16.79 -7.45 2.26
N PRO A 21 16.33 -6.78 3.33
CA PRO A 21 14.91 -6.70 3.68
C PRO A 21 14.07 -6.18 2.51
N LEU A 22 12.85 -6.72 2.37
CA LEU A 22 11.84 -6.20 1.44
C LEU A 22 10.86 -5.31 2.21
N ILE A 23 10.89 -4.01 1.90
CA ILE A 23 9.97 -3.04 2.46
C ILE A 23 8.76 -2.90 1.53
N ALA A 24 7.56 -3.17 2.04
CA ALA A 24 6.31 -2.86 1.34
C ALA A 24 5.83 -1.45 1.75
N HIS A 25 5.88 -0.51 0.80
CA HIS A 25 5.27 0.81 0.98
C HIS A 25 3.80 0.75 0.58
N VAL A 26 2.90 1.13 1.48
CA VAL A 26 1.46 1.00 1.25
C VAL A 26 0.67 2.20 1.80
N PRO A 27 -0.13 2.87 0.96
CA PRO A 27 -1.18 3.77 1.44
C PRO A 27 -2.21 2.99 2.25
N ILE A 28 -2.66 3.53 3.38
CA ILE A 28 -3.61 2.83 4.26
C ILE A 28 -4.64 3.79 4.85
N CYS A 29 -5.90 3.36 4.92
CA CYS A 29 -6.96 4.11 5.58
C CYS A 29 -7.92 3.16 6.30
N VAL A 30 -8.06 3.34 7.61
CA VAL A 30 -9.16 2.73 8.37
C VAL A 30 -10.36 3.67 8.29
N HIS A 31 -11.39 3.27 7.54
CA HIS A 31 -12.56 4.09 7.28
C HIS A 31 -13.76 3.26 6.81
N ASP A 32 -14.96 3.62 7.26
CA ASP A 32 -16.19 2.85 6.95
C ASP A 32 -16.85 3.29 5.64
N ASN A 33 -16.48 4.47 5.11
CA ASN A 33 -16.95 5.01 3.84
C ASN A 33 -15.83 5.00 2.79
N LEU A 34 -15.85 4.06 1.85
CA LEU A 34 -14.84 3.95 0.79
C LEU A 34 -14.88 5.12 -0.20
N ASP A 35 -16.04 5.73 -0.46
CA ASP A 35 -16.12 6.85 -1.39
C ASP A 35 -15.32 8.06 -0.89
N GLU A 36 -15.36 8.31 0.43
CA GLU A 36 -14.54 9.33 1.08
C GLU A 36 -13.04 9.02 1.00
N VAL A 37 -12.67 7.75 1.13
CA VAL A 37 -11.27 7.31 0.99
C VAL A 37 -10.80 7.48 -0.45
N ARG A 38 -11.60 7.09 -1.45
CA ARG A 38 -11.24 7.24 -2.86
C ARG A 38 -11.10 8.72 -3.24
N ALA A 39 -11.95 9.60 -2.71
CA ALA A 39 -11.81 11.04 -2.88
C ALA A 39 -10.51 11.56 -2.25
N ALA A 40 -10.22 11.16 -1.01
CA ALA A 40 -9.00 11.55 -0.30
C ALA A 40 -7.72 11.05 -1.00
N MET A 41 -7.72 9.83 -1.54
CA MET A 41 -6.60 9.26 -2.30
C MET A 41 -6.31 10.10 -3.55
N ARG A 42 -7.36 10.52 -4.28
CA ARG A 42 -7.23 11.39 -5.47
C ARG A 42 -6.69 12.77 -5.12
N GLU A 43 -7.08 13.32 -3.97
CA GLU A 43 -6.60 14.60 -3.46
C GLU A 43 -5.13 14.54 -3.03
N GLN A 44 -4.74 13.49 -2.30
CA GLN A 44 -3.45 13.43 -1.59
C GLN A 44 -2.33 12.76 -2.41
N PHE A 45 -2.66 11.90 -3.38
CA PHE A 45 -1.68 11.13 -4.15
C PHE A 45 -1.72 11.47 -5.65
N GLY A 46 -1.06 12.55 -6.06
CA GLY A 46 -1.00 13.02 -7.46
C GLY A 46 -0.11 12.20 -8.43
N HIS A 47 0.43 11.07 -7.98
CA HIS A 47 1.45 10.31 -8.71
C HIS A 47 1.03 9.64 -10.03
N PRO A 48 -0.22 9.21 -10.29
CA PRO A 48 -0.59 8.57 -11.55
C PRO A 48 -0.34 9.40 -12.80
N GLY A 49 -0.25 10.73 -12.68
CA GLY A 49 0.12 11.60 -13.80
C GLY A 49 1.56 11.42 -14.28
N LEU A 50 2.42 10.74 -13.50
CA LEU A 50 3.84 10.57 -13.80
C LEU A 50 4.06 9.32 -14.67
N PRO A 51 4.81 9.39 -15.79
CA PRO A 51 4.95 8.28 -16.73
C PRO A 51 5.44 6.96 -16.10
N TYR A 52 6.33 7.03 -15.10
CA TYR A 52 6.86 5.83 -14.44
C TYR A 52 5.84 5.17 -13.51
N TYR A 53 4.94 5.95 -12.89
CA TYR A 53 3.81 5.40 -12.12
C TYR A 53 2.80 4.73 -13.05
N GLN A 54 2.53 5.32 -14.21
CA GLN A 54 1.66 4.71 -15.22
C GLN A 54 2.21 3.36 -15.66
N ASN A 55 3.49 3.29 -16.02
CA ASN A 55 4.14 2.04 -16.43
C ASN A 55 4.10 0.98 -15.32
N MET A 56 4.35 1.37 -14.06
CA MET A 56 4.26 0.47 -12.92
C MET A 56 2.84 -0.10 -12.74
N LEU A 57 1.81 0.75 -12.81
CA LEU A 57 0.40 0.34 -12.65
C LEU A 57 -0.08 -0.52 -13.83
N ILE A 58 0.32 -0.19 -15.06
CA ILE A 58 0.05 -1.03 -16.24
C ILE A 58 0.69 -2.42 -16.06
N ALA A 59 1.94 -2.48 -15.62
CA ALA A 59 2.62 -3.74 -15.34
C ALA A 59 1.97 -4.54 -14.19
N ALA A 60 1.31 -3.86 -13.26
CA ALA A 60 0.52 -4.46 -12.17
C ALA A 60 -0.88 -4.91 -12.60
N GLY A 61 -1.27 -4.70 -13.87
CA GLY A 61 -2.56 -5.17 -14.41
C GLY A 61 -3.62 -4.07 -14.57
N TYR A 62 -3.26 -2.79 -14.46
CA TYR A 62 -4.15 -1.65 -14.62
C TYR A 62 -3.86 -0.88 -15.92
N PRO A 63 -4.28 -1.39 -17.10
CA PRO A 63 -4.01 -0.76 -18.38
C PRO A 63 -4.61 0.65 -18.50
N GLU A 64 -5.65 0.97 -17.72
CA GLU A 64 -6.27 2.28 -17.67
C GLU A 64 -5.37 3.36 -17.05
N ALA A 65 -4.28 2.99 -16.38
CA ALA A 65 -3.34 3.97 -15.81
C ALA A 65 -2.71 4.90 -16.87
N LYS A 66 -2.74 4.52 -18.15
CA LYS A 66 -2.34 5.38 -19.29
C LYS A 66 -3.10 6.71 -19.36
N GLU A 67 -4.28 6.79 -18.72
CA GLU A 67 -5.07 8.01 -18.65
C GLU A 67 -4.50 9.04 -17.65
N GLY A 68 -3.52 8.64 -16.84
CA GLY A 68 -2.84 9.50 -15.87
C GLY A 68 -3.70 9.89 -14.67
N LYS A 69 -4.76 9.11 -14.39
CA LYS A 69 -5.72 9.37 -13.31
C LYS A 69 -5.98 8.09 -12.52
N TRP A 70 -6.35 8.23 -11.25
CA TRP A 70 -6.80 7.10 -10.44
C TRP A 70 -8.18 6.58 -10.87
N SER A 71 -8.26 5.29 -11.21
CA SER A 71 -9.50 4.51 -11.20
C SER A 71 -9.75 3.97 -9.79
N ASP A 72 -11.00 3.62 -9.48
CA ASP A 72 -11.34 3.02 -8.19
C ASP A 72 -10.63 1.66 -8.01
N ALA A 73 -10.57 0.86 -9.08
CA ALA A 73 -9.87 -0.42 -9.09
C ALA A 73 -8.36 -0.28 -8.81
N MET A 74 -7.72 0.76 -9.33
CA MET A 74 -6.32 1.05 -9.01
C MET A 74 -6.16 1.42 -7.53
N ILE A 75 -7.01 2.31 -7.02
CA ILE A 75 -6.96 2.76 -5.61
C ILE A 75 -7.08 1.55 -4.67
N GLU A 76 -8.07 0.68 -4.90
CA GLU A 76 -8.31 -0.51 -4.08
C GLU A 76 -7.24 -1.59 -4.26
N GLY A 77 -6.56 -1.60 -5.40
CA GLY A 77 -5.47 -2.51 -5.69
C GLY A 77 -4.14 -2.16 -5.03
N VAL A 78 -3.89 -0.87 -4.81
CA VAL A 78 -2.59 -0.38 -4.31
C VAL A 78 -2.62 0.08 -2.86
N ALA A 79 -3.81 0.23 -2.26
CA ALA A 79 -3.98 0.72 -0.91
C ALA A 79 -4.71 -0.29 -0.01
N ILE A 80 -4.44 -0.24 1.28
CA ILE A 80 -5.20 -0.98 2.31
C ILE A 80 -6.35 -0.10 2.77
N LEU A 81 -7.56 -0.46 2.38
CA LEU A 81 -8.78 0.30 2.69
C LEU A 81 -9.79 -0.62 3.36
N GLY A 82 -10.48 -0.11 4.37
CA GLY A 82 -11.57 -0.82 5.04
C GLY A 82 -11.60 -0.51 6.54
N ASP A 83 -12.30 -1.35 7.29
CA ASP A 83 -12.29 -1.32 8.75
C ASP A 83 -10.99 -1.89 9.34
N GLU A 84 -10.91 -1.89 10.66
CA GLU A 84 -9.75 -2.38 11.41
C GLU A 84 -9.44 -3.85 11.11
N GLU A 85 -10.45 -4.71 10.98
CA GLU A 85 -10.27 -6.14 10.70
C GLU A 85 -9.71 -6.37 9.31
N THR A 86 -10.32 -5.73 8.30
CA THR A 86 -9.88 -5.80 6.90
C THR A 86 -8.45 -5.28 6.75
N ALA A 87 -8.14 -4.17 7.40
CA ALA A 87 -6.81 -3.57 7.33
C ALA A 87 -5.76 -4.42 8.05
N ALA A 88 -6.08 -5.00 9.22
CA ALA A 88 -5.19 -5.93 9.92
C ALA A 88 -4.88 -7.16 9.06
N GLN A 89 -5.91 -7.75 8.43
CA GLN A 89 -5.75 -8.90 7.55
C GLN A 89 -4.84 -8.56 6.36
N LYS A 90 -5.07 -7.44 5.67
CA LYS A 90 -4.25 -7.03 4.53
C LYS A 90 -2.80 -6.71 4.90
N ILE A 91 -2.57 -6.16 6.09
CA ILE A 91 -1.20 -5.99 6.64
C ILE A 91 -0.53 -7.36 6.77
N GLN A 92 -1.23 -8.35 7.33
CA GLN A 92 -0.69 -9.70 7.45
C GLN A 92 -0.43 -10.34 6.08
N GLU A 93 -1.33 -10.16 5.11
CA GLU A 93 -1.15 -10.66 3.74
C GLU A 93 0.13 -10.11 3.08
N LEU A 94 0.50 -8.85 3.32
CA LEU A 94 1.77 -8.29 2.83
C LEU A 94 2.98 -9.03 3.40
N LEU A 95 2.96 -9.34 4.71
CA LEU A 95 4.02 -10.09 5.38
C LEU A 95 4.09 -11.52 4.85
N ASP A 96 2.94 -12.19 4.70
CA ASP A 96 2.84 -13.55 4.17
C ASP A 96 3.31 -13.64 2.70
N MET A 97 3.17 -12.56 1.94
CA MET A 97 3.72 -12.44 0.58
C MET A 97 5.24 -12.23 0.53
N GLY A 98 5.88 -12.05 1.69
CA GLY A 98 7.33 -11.98 1.88
C GLY A 98 7.88 -10.56 2.12
N ALA A 99 7.03 -9.57 2.40
CA ALA A 99 7.51 -8.31 2.96
C ALA A 99 8.07 -8.56 4.36
N THR A 100 9.22 -7.97 4.66
CA THR A 100 9.85 -8.05 5.99
C THR A 100 9.57 -6.81 6.83
N GLU A 101 9.26 -5.70 6.17
CA GLU A 101 8.93 -4.42 6.80
C GLU A 101 7.79 -3.76 6.03
N ILE A 102 6.96 -3.00 6.74
CA ILE A 102 5.85 -2.24 6.15
C ILE A 102 6.08 -0.76 6.43
N LEU A 103 6.16 0.03 5.36
CA LEU A 103 6.09 1.48 5.42
C LEU A 103 4.64 1.89 5.12
N ALA A 104 3.89 2.20 6.17
CA ALA A 104 2.51 2.68 6.04
C ALA A 104 2.47 4.19 5.73
N SER A 105 1.63 4.60 4.78
CA SER A 105 1.32 6.01 4.51
C SER A 105 -0.17 6.26 4.73
N PRO A 106 -0.58 6.79 5.90
CA PRO A 106 -1.98 7.05 6.19
C PRO A 106 -2.61 7.98 5.16
N ILE A 107 -3.73 7.56 4.57
CA ILE A 107 -4.65 8.42 3.83
C ILE A 107 -5.63 8.98 4.86
N ILE A 108 -5.83 10.29 4.83
CA ILE A 108 -6.71 10.94 5.80
C ILE A 108 -8.04 11.27 5.13
N ALA A 109 -9.10 10.54 5.48
CA ALA A 109 -10.38 10.58 4.78
C ALA A 109 -11.50 11.22 5.62
N GLY A 110 -12.58 11.57 4.93
CA GLY A 110 -13.85 12.02 5.52
C GLY A 110 -13.85 13.42 6.12
N GLY A 111 -14.99 13.76 6.74
CA GLY A 111 -15.25 15.06 7.36
C GLY A 111 -14.43 15.30 8.63
N ASP A 112 -14.15 14.23 9.39
CA ASP A 112 -13.26 14.25 10.55
C ASP A 112 -11.93 13.57 10.22
N ARG A 113 -11.06 14.36 9.57
CA ARG A 113 -9.72 13.94 9.18
C ARG A 113 -8.87 13.49 10.38
N ALA A 114 -9.03 14.14 11.54
CA ALA A 114 -8.25 13.77 12.73
C ALA A 114 -8.65 12.38 13.25
N ALA A 115 -9.95 12.09 13.33
CA ALA A 115 -10.45 10.79 13.75
C ALA A 115 -10.03 9.67 12.77
N SER A 116 -10.06 9.92 11.45
CA SER A 116 -9.60 8.96 10.44
C SER A 116 -8.11 8.59 10.64
N LEU A 117 -7.26 9.60 10.87
CA LEU A 117 -5.83 9.38 11.14
C LEU A 117 -5.62 8.64 12.47
N GLU A 118 -6.36 9.00 13.52
CA GLU A 118 -6.26 8.37 14.83
C GLU A 118 -6.60 6.88 14.76
N ARG A 119 -7.72 6.51 14.12
CA ARG A 119 -8.12 5.10 13.92
C ARG A 119 -7.04 4.31 13.20
N THR A 120 -6.54 4.85 12.08
CA THR A 120 -5.49 4.21 11.29
C THR A 120 -4.20 4.04 12.10
N THR A 121 -3.78 5.06 12.83
CA THR A 121 -2.57 5.02 13.66
C THR A 121 -2.69 4.05 14.82
N LYS A 122 -3.87 3.97 15.45
CA LYS A 122 -4.15 3.02 16.54
C LYS A 122 -4.04 1.58 16.05
N LEU A 123 -4.59 1.26 14.88
CA LEU A 123 -4.44 -0.05 14.24
C LEU A 123 -2.96 -0.37 13.99
N LEU A 124 -2.22 0.56 13.37
CA LEU A 124 -0.80 0.36 13.07
C LEU A 124 0.02 0.11 14.34
N ALA A 125 -0.27 0.83 15.43
CA ALA A 125 0.36 0.62 16.72
C ALA A 125 0.09 -0.78 17.28
N GLN A 126 -1.16 -1.26 17.18
CA GLN A 126 -1.53 -2.62 17.61
C GLN A 126 -0.81 -3.69 16.77
N ALA A 127 -0.79 -3.54 15.44
CA ALA A 127 -0.08 -4.44 14.54
C ALA A 127 1.42 -4.50 14.86
N ALA A 128 2.05 -3.35 15.11
CA ALA A 128 3.47 -3.28 15.46
C ALA A 128 3.80 -3.93 16.81
N ILE A 129 2.87 -3.93 17.77
CA ILE A 129 3.03 -4.63 19.05
C ILE A 129 2.93 -6.15 18.83
N SER A 130 1.98 -6.61 18.03
CA SER A 130 1.75 -8.04 17.75
C SER A 130 2.85 -8.68 16.89
N ALA A 131 3.62 -7.88 16.15
CA ALA A 131 4.72 -8.35 15.30
C ALA A 131 6.05 -8.59 16.05
N ARG A 132 6.12 -8.27 17.35
CA ARG A 132 7.28 -8.50 18.21
C ARG A 132 7.21 -9.87 18.89
#